data_AF-A0A2M6ZWT7-F1
#
_entry.id   AF-A0A2M6ZWT7-F1
#
_cell.length_a   1.000
_cell.length_b   1.000
_cell.length_c   1.000
_cell.angle_alpha   90.00
_cell.angle_beta   90.00
_cell.angle_gamma   90.00
#
_symmetry.space_group_name_H-M   'P 1'
#
loop_
_entity.id
_entity.type
_entity.pdbx_description
1 polymer ?
#
loop_
_entity_poly.entity_id
_entity_poly.type
_entity_poly.pdbx_seq_one_letter_code
_entity_poly.pdbx_strand_id
1 'polypeptide(L)'
;MGKFKTAYVTCNTGHDFSALLEIADKIVFLISGYEKEEKLQATIGTTLKNFDCEMDVVVPVGNVVANLLLGTLLPKQFRLAVFHDKQYHIMEVCNG
;
A
#
# COMPACT_ATOMS: atom_id res chain seq x y z
N MET A 1 -16.01 -2.45 9.37
CA MET A 1 -15.35 -1.76 8.24
C MET A 1 -15.57 -2.60 7.00
N GLY A 2 -15.86 -1.97 5.85
CA GLY A 2 -16.02 -2.69 4.59
C GLY A 2 -14.70 -3.34 4.16
N LYS A 3 -14.79 -4.47 3.43
CA LYS A 3 -13.63 -5.10 2.81
C LYS A 3 -13.17 -4.29 1.60
N PHE A 4 -11.86 -4.16 1.44
CA PHE A 4 -11.22 -3.63 0.23
C PHE A 4 -11.18 -4.71 -0.86
N LYS A 5 -11.27 -4.28 -2.11
CA LYS A 5 -11.01 -5.13 -3.25
C LYS A 5 -9.53 -5.50 -3.35
N THR A 6 -8.62 -4.55 -3.10
CA THR A 6 -7.17 -4.77 -3.23
C THR A 6 -6.38 -4.11 -2.09
N ALA A 7 -5.47 -4.86 -1.49
CA ALA A 7 -4.39 -4.32 -0.65
C ALA A 7 -3.07 -4.31 -1.43
N TYR A 8 -2.45 -3.14 -1.56
CA TYR A 8 -1.14 -2.97 -2.19
C TYR A 8 -0.03 -2.92 -1.13
N VAL A 9 0.85 -3.93 -1.10
CA VAL A 9 1.86 -4.13 -0.05
C VAL A 9 3.24 -3.77 -0.55
N THR A 10 3.99 -3.03 0.26
CA THR A 10 5.21 -2.34 -0.20
C THR A 10 6.51 -3.08 0.08
N CYS A 11 6.44 -4.36 0.43
CA CYS A 11 7.62 -5.18 0.65
C CYS A 11 7.29 -6.67 0.46
N ASN A 12 8.17 -7.44 -0.18
CA ASN A 12 8.05 -8.90 -0.23
C ASN A 12 8.99 -9.52 0.82
N THR A 13 8.55 -9.50 2.07
CA THR A 13 9.40 -9.76 3.24
C THR A 13 9.30 -11.18 3.80
N GLY A 14 8.57 -12.08 3.15
CA GLY A 14 8.21 -13.36 3.77
C GLY A 14 7.39 -13.17 5.06
N HIS A 15 6.81 -11.98 5.28
CA HIS A 15 5.89 -11.75 6.38
C HIS A 15 4.57 -12.49 6.14
N ASP A 16 3.94 -12.90 7.23
CA ASP A 16 2.58 -13.41 7.18
C ASP A 16 1.60 -12.26 6.96
N PHE A 17 0.86 -12.31 5.86
CA PHE A 17 -0.16 -11.33 5.49
C PHE A 17 -1.59 -11.88 5.67
N SER A 18 -1.77 -12.98 6.40
CA SER A 18 -3.08 -13.56 6.69
C SER A 18 -4.07 -12.53 7.26
N ALA A 19 -3.61 -11.65 8.16
CA ALA A 19 -4.41 -10.56 8.72
C ALA A 19 -4.91 -9.54 7.68
N LEU A 20 -4.21 -9.35 6.55
CA LEU A 20 -4.68 -8.47 5.47
C LEU A 20 -5.85 -9.06 4.71
N LEU A 21 -5.98 -10.40 4.67
CA LEU A 21 -7.10 -11.07 4.00
C LEU A 21 -8.42 -10.93 4.77
N GLU A 22 -8.36 -10.52 6.05
CA GLU A 22 -9.55 -10.18 6.82
C GLU A 22 -10.18 -8.88 6.31
N ILE A 23 -9.37 -7.96 5.77
CA ILE A 23 -9.81 -6.64 5.32
C ILE A 23 -9.75 -6.46 3.80
N ALA A 24 -9.05 -7.29 3.04
CA ALA A 24 -8.96 -7.18 1.58
C ALA A 24 -9.18 -8.52 0.86
N ASP A 25 -9.77 -8.47 -0.33
CA ASP A 25 -10.05 -9.68 -1.13
C ASP A 25 -8.79 -10.24 -1.80
N LYS A 26 -7.84 -9.38 -2.16
CA LYS A 26 -6.55 -9.79 -2.73
C LYS A 26 -5.42 -8.90 -2.24
N ILE A 27 -4.22 -9.46 -2.27
CA ILE A 27 -2.98 -8.78 -1.95
C ILE A 27 -2.13 -8.68 -3.22
N VAL A 28 -1.67 -7.48 -3.52
CA VAL A 28 -0.77 -7.19 -4.64
C VAL A 28 0.50 -6.57 -4.08
N PHE A 29 1.66 -7.12 -4.43
CA PHE A 29 2.92 -6.51 -4.06
C PHE A 29 3.19 -5.30 -4.97
N LEU A 30 3.25 -4.12 -4.35
CA LEU A 30 3.55 -2.86 -5.01
C LEU A 30 5.04 -2.78 -5.36
N ILE A 31 5.90 -3.10 -4.39
CA ILE A 31 7.35 -3.22 -4.55
C ILE A 31 7.84 -4.36 -3.65
N SER A 32 8.89 -5.04 -4.08
CA SER A 32 9.53 -6.11 -3.31
C SER A 32 10.55 -5.60 -2.30
N GLY A 33 11.04 -4.36 -2.47
CA GLY A 33 12.13 -3.78 -1.69
C GLY A 33 13.52 -3.99 -2.31
N TYR A 34 13.60 -4.67 -3.46
CA TYR A 34 14.84 -4.93 -4.22
C TYR A 34 14.95 -4.07 -5.48
N GLU A 35 13.96 -3.21 -5.74
CA GLU A 35 13.94 -2.33 -6.89
C GLU A 35 14.99 -1.22 -6.77
N LYS A 36 15.67 -0.91 -7.88
CA LYS A 36 16.46 0.32 -7.99
C LYS A 36 15.54 1.53 -7.98
N GLU A 37 15.96 2.61 -7.33
CA GLU A 37 15.21 3.88 -7.18
C GLU A 37 14.63 4.41 -8.51
N GLU A 38 15.43 4.37 -9.57
CA GLU A 38 15.06 4.75 -10.95
C GLU A 38 13.90 3.94 -11.55
N LYS A 39 13.68 2.70 -11.11
CA LYS A 39 12.56 1.84 -11.56
C LYS A 39 11.34 1.93 -10.65
N LEU A 40 11.51 2.49 -9.46
CA LEU A 40 10.51 2.48 -8.40
C LEU A 40 9.27 3.29 -8.79
N GLN A 41 9.47 4.47 -9.36
CA GLN A 41 8.37 5.34 -9.80
C GLN A 41 7.53 4.68 -10.91
N ALA A 42 8.18 4.03 -11.89
CA ALA A 42 7.50 3.38 -13.00
C ALA A 42 6.71 2.13 -12.55
N THR A 43 7.28 1.33 -11.65
CA THR A 43 6.62 0.16 -11.05
C THR A 43 5.39 0.58 -10.26
N ILE A 44 5.51 1.60 -9.40
CA ILE A 44 4.40 2.11 -8.60
C ILE A 44 3.31 2.71 -9.50
N GLY A 45 3.68 3.57 -10.46
CA GLY A 45 2.73 4.20 -11.38
C GLY A 45 1.96 3.19 -12.23
N THR A 46 2.61 2.11 -12.67
CA THR A 46 1.93 1.04 -13.42
C THR A 46 0.98 0.25 -12.54
N THR A 47 1.41 -0.11 -11.33
CA THR A 47 0.65 -0.95 -10.41
C THR A 47 -0.57 -0.22 -9.84
N LEU A 48 -0.45 1.09 -9.63
CA LEU A 48 -1.51 1.96 -9.14
C LEU A 48 -2.31 2.67 -10.23
N LYS A 49 -2.05 2.39 -11.52
CA LYS A 49 -2.77 3.02 -12.64
C LYS A 49 -4.29 2.88 -12.52
N ASN A 50 -4.77 1.78 -11.93
CA ASN A 50 -6.18 1.49 -11.71
C ASN A 50 -6.55 1.52 -10.23
N PHE A 51 -5.78 2.22 -9.39
CA PHE A 51 -6.05 2.35 -7.97
C PHE A 51 -7.36 3.11 -7.75
N ASP A 52 -8.26 2.50 -7.00
CA ASP A 52 -9.56 3.06 -6.63
C ASP A 52 -9.51 3.47 -5.15
N CYS A 53 -9.64 4.78 -4.86
CA CYS A 53 -9.56 5.27 -3.50
C CYS A 53 -10.73 4.82 -2.60
N GLU A 54 -11.84 4.33 -3.17
CA GLU A 54 -13.00 3.80 -2.43
C GLU A 54 -12.95 2.28 -2.27
N MET A 55 -12.21 1.58 -3.13
CA MET A 55 -12.13 0.10 -3.11
C MET A 55 -10.75 -0.46 -2.76
N ASP A 56 -9.68 0.31 -2.82
CA ASP A 56 -8.30 -0.16 -2.59
C ASP A 56 -7.63 0.54 -1.40
N VAL A 57 -6.55 -0.08 -0.90
CA VAL A 57 -5.75 0.42 0.22
C VAL A 57 -4.26 0.13 0.01
N VAL A 58 -3.38 1.05 0.43
CA VAL A 58 -1.93 0.84 0.44
C VAL A 58 -1.48 0.46 1.85
N VAL A 59 -0.69 -0.59 1.96
CA VAL A 59 -0.17 -1.14 3.22
C VAL A 59 1.35 -1.04 3.21
N PRO A 60 1.93 0.04 3.78
CA PRO A 60 3.36 0.15 3.92
C PRO A 60 3.88 -0.86 4.94
N VAL A 61 4.93 -1.57 4.56
CA VAL A 61 5.59 -2.55 5.42
C VAL A 61 7.07 -2.20 5.46
N GLY A 62 7.55 -1.79 6.64
CA GLY A 62 8.90 -1.26 6.87
C GLY A 62 8.99 0.27 6.82
N ASN A 63 10.03 0.82 7.47
CA ASN A 63 10.15 2.27 7.72
C ASN A 63 10.50 3.12 6.48
N VAL A 64 11.18 2.56 5.48
CA VAL A 64 11.78 3.35 4.39
C VAL A 64 10.80 3.58 3.24
N VAL A 65 9.77 2.74 3.10
CA VAL A 65 8.87 2.77 1.93
C VAL A 65 7.64 3.67 2.14
N ALA A 66 7.22 3.87 3.39
CA ALA A 66 6.06 4.69 3.72
C ALA A 66 6.22 6.15 3.28
N ASN A 67 7.37 6.76 3.59
CA ASN A 67 7.61 8.18 3.29
C ASN A 67 7.66 8.48 1.78
N LEU A 68 8.20 7.56 0.98
CA LEU A 68 8.27 7.72 -0.47
C LEU A 68 6.87 7.68 -1.12
N LEU A 69 6.03 6.76 -0.67
CA LEU A 69 4.67 6.61 -1.19
C LEU A 69 3.80 7.83 -0.85
N LEU A 70 3.88 8.32 0.38
CA LEU A 70 3.13 9.48 0.84
C LEU A 70 3.52 10.76 0.08
N GLY A 71 4.81 10.95 -0.24
CA GLY A 71 5.32 12.23 -0.72
C GLY A 71 5.20 12.50 -2.22
N THR A 72 5.39 11.50 -3.08
CA THR A 72 5.69 11.77 -4.50
C THR A 72 4.87 11.00 -5.53
N LEU A 73 4.17 9.91 -5.15
CA LEU A 73 3.67 8.94 -6.14
C LEU A 73 2.19 8.59 -6.01
N LEU A 74 1.53 8.99 -4.92
CA LEU A 74 0.13 8.64 -4.68
C LEU A 74 -0.83 9.75 -5.14
N PRO A 75 -2.08 9.39 -5.48
CA PRO A 75 -3.12 10.35 -5.83
C PRO A 75 -3.30 11.40 -4.73
N LYS A 76 -3.95 12.53 -5.07
CA LYS A 76 -4.24 13.59 -4.10
C LYS A 76 -4.99 13.09 -2.86
N GLN A 77 -5.76 12.01 -2.98
CA GLN A 77 -6.44 11.35 -1.90
C GLN A 77 -6.31 9.83 -2.03
N PHE A 78 -5.92 9.16 -0.95
CA PHE A 78 -5.82 7.70 -0.90
C PHE A 78 -6.02 7.19 0.54
N ARG A 79 -6.21 5.88 0.67
CA ARG A 79 -6.29 5.21 1.97
C ARG A 79 -5.02 4.44 2.26
N LEU A 80 -4.50 4.63 3.47
CA LEU A 80 -3.31 3.97 3.99
C LEU A 80 -3.72 3.08 5.16
N ALA A 81 -3.28 1.82 5.15
CA ALA A 81 -3.43 0.90 6.26
C ALA A 81 -2.09 0.72 6.96
N VAL A 82 -2.01 1.16 8.22
CA VAL A 82 -0.81 1.03 9.06
C VAL A 82 -1.01 -0.12 10.03
N PHE A 83 -0.06 -1.06 10.07
CA PHE A 83 -0.09 -2.16 11.03
C PHE A 83 0.49 -1.72 12.37
N HIS A 84 -0.32 -1.81 13.44
CA HIS A 84 0.07 -1.47 14.80
C HIS A 84 -0.69 -2.37 15.78
N ASP A 85 -0.06 -2.81 16.87
CA ASP A 85 -0.69 -3.67 17.88
C ASP A 85 -1.43 -4.90 17.33
N LYS A 86 -0.88 -5.52 16.29
CA LYS A 86 -1.48 -6.67 15.58
C LYS A 86 -2.80 -6.36 14.86
N GLN A 87 -3.09 -5.09 14.60
CA GLN A 87 -4.26 -4.62 13.89
C GLN A 87 -3.89 -3.63 12.78
N TYR A 88 -4.72 -3.58 11.74
CA TYR A 88 -4.57 -2.58 10.68
C TYR A 88 -5.47 -1.38 10.97
N HIS A 89 -4.86 -0.20 11.04
CA HIS A 89 -5.56 1.08 11.18
C HIS A 89 -5.58 1.78 9.83
N ILE A 90 -6.78 2.16 9.39
CA ILE A 90 -6.98 2.77 8.08
C ILE A 90 -7.19 4.26 8.24
N MET A 91 -6.42 5.03 7.51
CA MET A 91 -6.48 6.48 7.48
C MET A 91 -6.66 6.97 6.05
N GLU A 92 -7.46 8.01 5.88
CA GLU A 92 -7.49 8.79 4.66
C GLU A 92 -6.35 9.80 4.69
N VAL A 93 -5.56 9.85 3.63
CA VAL A 93 -4.46 10.78 3.47
C VAL A 93 -4.77 11.67 2.28
N CYS A 94 -4.68 12.98 2.50
CA CYS A 94 -4.76 14.00 1.48
C CYS A 94 -3.37 14.58 1.25
N ASN A 95 -2.81 14.41 0.05
CA ASN A 95 -1.55 15.06 -0.32
C ASN A 95 -1.89 16.48 -0.83
N GLY A 96 -1.30 17.50 -0.21
CA GLY A 96 -1.59 18.93 -0.45
C GLY A 96 -1.24 19.40 -1.84
#